data_AF-A0A6N2CJS7-F1
#
_entry.id   AF-A0A6N2CJS7-F1
#
_cell.length_a   1.000
_cell.length_b   1.000
_cell.length_c   1.000
_cell.angle_alpha   90.00
_cell.angle_beta   90.00
_cell.angle_gamma   90.00
#
_symmetry.space_group_name_H-M   'P 1'
#
loop_
_entity.id
_entity.type
_entity.pdbx_description
1 polymer ?
#
loop_
_entity_poly.entity_id
_entity_poly.type
_entity_poly.pdbx_seq_one_letter_code
_entity_poly.pdbx_strand_id
1 'polypeptide(L)'
;MDFMAAALASCLLFVFTSRGSLYCVMLRVMHDKKSAETISDHLRNSAPRTLVPIISGDWQLLYKPEKTGCYVNDHSLIRGLDGRWHLFGITKATPETAADEERYFTYGRGSELITPGGFEEIGIVCNNGVRAWAPSVVTDGRRYFMHYGPSPMRMATSDELRHWMEHTPIFHDAPLDSCHRDSMVLRVDDHWLMYATGIHERYGVISVFKSSDLVNWTFLKFALRTSGNAPLNPAWGATESPFVVARDGGYYLFMTYTDCRVENYHNTLVFYSKDPTEFGEYTGDNENSVIVARIHAHAPEIVQDTDGRWYITTCGWRNRQVPIEGAVAIAPLDWRSCDDR
;
A
#
# COMPACT_ATOMS: atom_id res chain seq x y z
N MET A 1 -6.28 61.10 38.38
CA MET A 1 -4.98 60.43 38.50
C MET A 1 -5.20 59.26 39.44
N ASP A 2 -5.31 58.00 39.04
CA ASP A 2 -5.02 57.35 37.75
C ASP A 2 -5.93 56.13 37.55
N PHE A 3 -6.35 55.93 36.31
CA PHE A 3 -6.91 54.68 35.80
C PHE A 3 -5.74 53.72 35.59
N MET A 4 -5.74 52.55 36.24
CA MET A 4 -4.85 51.44 35.86
C MET A 4 -5.68 50.34 35.19
N ALA A 5 -5.58 50.28 33.87
CA ALA A 5 -6.14 49.25 33.03
C ALA A 5 -5.36 47.94 33.22
N ALA A 6 -6.06 46.85 33.57
CA ALA A 6 -5.52 45.50 33.50
C ALA A 6 -5.64 44.99 32.06
N ALA A 7 -4.51 44.85 31.37
CA ALA A 7 -4.45 44.21 30.05
C ALA A 7 -4.53 42.68 30.21
N LEU A 8 -5.61 42.07 29.69
CA LEU A 8 -5.69 40.63 29.46
C LEU A 8 -4.82 40.28 28.24
N ALA A 9 -3.71 39.60 28.47
CA ALA A 9 -2.91 39.01 27.39
C ALA A 9 -3.54 37.69 26.94
N SER A 10 -4.18 37.69 25.77
CA SER A 10 -4.67 36.49 25.10
C SER A 10 -3.53 35.89 24.28
N CYS A 11 -3.00 34.72 24.66
CA CYS A 11 -2.14 33.94 23.77
C CYS A 11 -2.99 33.10 22.83
N LEU A 12 -2.90 33.38 21.53
CA LEU A 12 -3.46 32.54 20.46
C LEU A 12 -2.44 31.46 20.10
N LEU A 13 -2.78 30.20 20.35
CA LEU A 13 -2.01 29.06 19.85
C LEU A 13 -2.68 28.57 18.56
N PHE A 14 -1.97 28.67 17.43
CA PHE A 14 -2.43 28.12 16.17
C PHE A 14 -1.94 26.69 16.03
N VAL A 15 -2.86 25.73 15.97
CA VAL A 15 -2.55 24.32 15.68
C VAL A 15 -2.84 24.09 14.19
N PHE A 16 -1.81 23.73 13.42
CA PHE A 16 -1.95 23.36 12.02
C PHE A 16 -2.15 21.84 11.92
N THR A 17 -3.20 21.42 11.21
CA THR A 17 -3.36 20.04 10.75
C THR A 17 -3.24 20.00 9.23
N SER A 18 -2.84 18.85 8.68
CA SER A 18 -2.55 18.63 7.25
C SER A 18 -3.77 18.76 6.31
N ARG A 19 -4.92 19.24 6.79
CA ARG A 19 -6.15 19.45 6.01
C ARG A 19 -6.71 20.88 6.12
N GLY A 20 -5.87 21.89 6.30
CA GLY A 20 -6.20 23.29 5.99
C GLY A 20 -7.37 23.93 6.76
N SER A 21 -7.88 23.31 7.83
CA SER A 21 -8.95 23.89 8.65
C SER A 21 -8.36 24.58 9.87
N LEU A 22 -8.56 25.90 9.98
CA LEU A 22 -8.11 26.71 11.09
C LEU A 22 -9.08 26.56 12.27
N TYR A 23 -8.69 25.83 13.31
CA TYR A 23 -9.42 25.84 14.58
C TYR A 23 -8.80 26.91 15.49
N CYS A 24 -9.54 27.99 15.74
CA CYS A 24 -9.18 28.96 16.77
C CYS A 24 -9.66 28.43 18.12
N VAL A 25 -8.77 27.75 18.86
CA VAL A 25 -9.07 27.37 20.25
C VAL A 25 -8.81 28.60 21.13
N MET A 26 -9.89 29.26 21.55
CA MET A 26 -9.81 30.34 22.52
C MET A 26 -9.52 29.75 23.91
N LEU A 27 -8.25 29.61 24.26
CA LEU A 27 -7.85 29.23 25.62
C LEU A 27 -8.14 30.41 26.55
N ARG A 28 -9.25 30.33 27.27
CA ARG A 28 -9.50 31.20 28.43
C ARG A 28 -8.42 30.84 29.46
N VAL A 29 -7.51 31.78 29.75
CA VAL A 29 -6.49 31.59 30.78
C VAL A 29 -7.19 31.42 32.12
N MET A 30 -7.45 30.17 32.49
CA MET A 30 -7.88 29.79 33.83
C MET A 30 -6.65 29.87 34.71
N HIS A 31 -6.75 30.65 35.78
CA HIS A 31 -5.66 30.99 36.68
C HIS A 31 -5.30 29.83 37.63
N ASP A 32 -5.22 28.60 37.11
CA ASP A 32 -4.97 27.41 37.92
C ASP A 32 -3.98 26.44 37.23
N LYS A 33 -2.73 26.44 37.72
CA LYS A 33 -1.60 25.68 37.16
C LYS A 33 -1.89 24.18 37.03
N LYS A 34 -2.71 23.61 37.92
CA LYS A 34 -3.08 22.17 37.89
C LYS A 34 -3.86 21.79 36.63
N SER A 35 -4.73 22.68 36.14
CA SER A 35 -5.59 22.39 34.98
C SER A 35 -4.82 22.39 33.65
N ALA A 36 -3.81 23.26 33.52
CA ALA A 36 -2.94 23.31 32.33
C ALA A 36 -1.97 22.12 32.26
N GLU A 37 -1.44 21.65 33.41
CA GLU A 37 -0.63 20.43 33.48
C GLU A 37 -1.45 19.18 33.10
N THR A 38 -2.71 19.09 33.54
CA THR A 38 -3.59 17.95 33.23
C THR A 38 -3.92 17.83 31.73
N ILE A 39 -4.13 18.95 31.03
CA ILE A 39 -4.38 18.95 29.57
C ILE A 39 -3.09 18.66 28.78
N SER A 40 -1.95 19.21 29.23
CA SER A 40 -0.63 18.91 28.69
C SER A 40 -0.30 17.42 28.83
N ASP A 41 -0.60 16.80 29.98
CA ASP A 41 -0.33 15.39 30.21
C ASP A 41 -1.30 14.48 29.43
N HIS A 42 -2.55 14.88 29.22
CA HIS A 42 -3.46 14.14 28.31
C HIS A 42 -3.05 14.25 26.84
N LEU A 43 -2.52 15.39 26.40
CA LEU A 43 -1.99 15.56 25.04
C LEU A 43 -0.60 14.92 24.85
N ARG A 44 0.18 14.74 25.93
CA ARG A 44 1.49 14.08 25.93
C ARG A 44 1.41 12.55 26.10
N ASN A 45 0.36 12.02 26.74
CA ASN A 45 0.21 10.59 27.04
C ASN A 45 -0.64 9.78 26.05
N SER A 46 -1.22 10.37 25.00
CA SER A 46 -1.77 9.58 23.91
C SER A 46 -0.65 9.23 22.91
N ALA A 47 0.26 8.34 23.30
CA ALA A 47 1.10 7.68 22.31
C ALA A 47 0.17 7.08 21.24
N PRO A 48 0.46 7.27 19.93
CA PRO A 48 -0.36 6.69 18.88
C PRO A 48 -0.44 5.18 19.14
N ARG A 49 -1.66 4.70 19.40
CA ARG A 49 -1.90 3.28 19.63
C ARG A 49 -1.77 2.57 18.31
N THR A 50 -0.89 1.57 18.24
CA THR A 50 -0.84 0.66 17.10
C THR A 50 -2.21 0.00 16.94
N LEU A 51 -2.76 0.08 15.74
CA LEU A 51 -4.04 -0.51 15.38
C LEU A 51 -3.82 -1.85 14.71
N VAL A 52 -4.83 -2.70 14.82
CA VAL A 52 -4.87 -4.03 14.24
C VAL A 52 -5.87 -4.00 13.08
N PRO A 53 -5.43 -4.14 11.82
CA PRO A 53 -6.34 -4.29 10.69
C PRO A 53 -7.04 -5.65 10.72
N ILE A 54 -8.35 -5.66 10.52
CA ILE A 54 -9.20 -6.85 10.56
C ILE A 54 -10.20 -6.79 9.41
N ILE A 55 -10.30 -7.87 8.62
CA ILE A 55 -11.37 -8.02 7.62
C ILE A 55 -12.71 -8.09 8.37
N SER A 56 -13.58 -7.11 8.13
CA SER A 56 -14.81 -6.90 8.90
C SER A 56 -16.10 -7.30 8.18
N GLY A 57 -15.99 -7.86 6.98
CA GLY A 57 -17.14 -8.36 6.21
C GLY A 57 -16.75 -9.38 5.15
N ASP A 58 -17.75 -9.84 4.41
CA ASP A 58 -17.58 -10.84 3.37
C ASP A 58 -16.81 -10.31 2.15
N TRP A 59 -16.09 -11.21 1.49
CA TRP A 59 -15.47 -10.95 0.20
C TRP A 59 -16.52 -10.81 -0.90
N GLN A 60 -16.38 -9.75 -1.71
CA GLN A 60 -17.25 -9.43 -2.83
C GLN A 60 -16.44 -9.33 -4.12
N LEU A 61 -17.09 -9.54 -5.26
CA LEU A 61 -16.44 -9.39 -6.56
C LEU A 61 -16.10 -7.93 -6.80
N LEU A 62 -14.81 -7.62 -6.96
CA LEU A 62 -14.36 -6.31 -7.45
C LEU A 62 -14.18 -6.33 -8.96
N TYR A 63 -13.46 -7.31 -9.49
CA TYR A 63 -13.16 -7.38 -10.91
C TYR A 63 -12.82 -8.80 -11.37
N LYS A 64 -13.31 -9.19 -12.54
CA LYS A 64 -12.96 -10.47 -13.18
C LYS A 64 -12.87 -10.27 -14.70
N PRO A 65 -11.72 -10.54 -15.33
CA PRO A 65 -11.62 -10.51 -16.77
C PRO A 65 -12.34 -11.73 -17.37
N GLU A 66 -13.10 -11.49 -18.43
CA GLU A 66 -13.74 -12.55 -19.23
C GLU A 66 -13.30 -12.52 -20.70
N LYS A 67 -12.84 -11.36 -21.18
CA LYS A 67 -12.45 -11.13 -22.58
C LYS A 67 -10.95 -10.98 -22.78
N THR A 68 -10.30 -10.30 -21.85
CA THR A 68 -8.91 -9.88 -21.96
C THR A 68 -7.95 -10.91 -21.38
N GLY A 69 -8.44 -11.82 -20.55
CA GLY A 69 -7.63 -12.88 -19.98
C GLY A 69 -8.47 -13.82 -19.13
N CYS A 70 -7.83 -14.87 -18.64
CA CYS A 70 -8.52 -15.97 -17.98
C CYS A 70 -8.57 -15.86 -16.44
N TYR A 71 -7.72 -15.04 -15.82
CA TYR A 71 -7.80 -14.67 -14.41
C TYR A 71 -7.23 -13.28 -14.21
N VAL A 72 -7.32 -12.75 -13.00
CA VAL A 72 -6.52 -11.60 -12.59
C VAL A 72 -5.76 -11.94 -11.31
N ASN A 73 -4.45 -11.71 -11.31
CA ASN A 73 -3.60 -11.84 -10.13
C ASN A 73 -3.20 -10.44 -9.65
N ASP A 74 -1.99 -10.26 -9.10
CA ASP A 74 -1.51 -9.00 -8.54
C ASP A 74 -1.95 -7.81 -9.40
N HIS A 75 -2.45 -6.81 -8.71
CA HIS A 75 -3.19 -5.72 -9.32
C HIS A 75 -2.83 -4.40 -8.65
N SER A 76 -3.17 -3.32 -9.36
CA SER A 76 -3.16 -1.98 -8.81
C SER A 76 -4.49 -1.30 -9.03
N LEU A 77 -5.02 -0.73 -7.95
CA LEU A 77 -6.30 -0.05 -7.85
C LEU A 77 -6.07 1.43 -7.54
N ILE A 78 -6.60 2.30 -8.41
CA ILE A 78 -6.46 3.75 -8.27
C ILE A 78 -7.78 4.43 -8.54
N ARG A 79 -8.08 5.49 -7.79
CA ARG A 79 -9.13 6.44 -8.16
C ARG A 79 -8.54 7.51 -9.08
N GLY A 80 -9.01 7.53 -10.33
CA GLY A 80 -8.56 8.49 -11.33
C GLY A 80 -9.05 9.91 -11.06
N LEU A 81 -8.42 10.87 -11.71
CA LEU A 81 -8.84 12.28 -11.78
C LEU A 81 -10.21 12.45 -12.45
N ASP A 82 -10.69 11.45 -13.19
CA ASP A 82 -12.05 11.36 -13.72
C ASP A 82 -13.09 10.98 -12.64
N GLY A 83 -12.65 10.76 -11.39
CA GLY A 83 -13.48 10.41 -10.25
C GLY A 83 -13.87 8.93 -10.16
N ARG A 84 -13.44 8.11 -11.13
CA ARG A 84 -13.76 6.68 -11.25
C ARG A 84 -12.63 5.83 -10.67
N TRP A 85 -12.95 4.57 -10.39
CA TRP A 85 -11.97 3.57 -9.97
C TRP A 85 -11.46 2.78 -11.16
N HIS A 86 -10.16 2.51 -11.18
CA HIS A 86 -9.46 1.83 -12.25
C HIS A 86 -8.60 0.74 -11.65
N LEU A 87 -8.64 -0.45 -12.25
CA LEU A 87 -7.88 -1.61 -11.83
C LEU A 87 -7.05 -2.13 -12.99
N PHE A 88 -5.76 -2.35 -12.74
CA PHE A 88 -4.83 -2.98 -13.68
C PHE A 88 -4.26 -4.23 -13.04
N GLY A 89 -4.39 -5.38 -13.67
CA GLY A 89 -3.92 -6.63 -13.05
C GLY A 89 -3.23 -7.57 -14.02
N ILE A 90 -2.32 -8.37 -13.48
CA ILE A 90 -1.63 -9.40 -14.25
C ILE A 90 -2.67 -10.40 -14.76
N THR A 91 -2.55 -10.75 -16.04
CA THR A 91 -3.35 -11.83 -16.63
C THR A 91 -2.58 -12.54 -17.73
N LYS A 92 -3.19 -13.62 -18.24
CA LYS A 92 -2.76 -14.32 -19.44
C LYS A 92 -3.98 -14.78 -20.25
N ALA A 93 -3.77 -15.02 -21.54
CA ALA A 93 -4.85 -15.26 -22.49
C ALA A 93 -5.70 -16.49 -22.16
N THR A 94 -5.06 -17.64 -21.93
CA THR A 94 -5.76 -18.91 -21.63
C THR A 94 -5.13 -19.63 -20.45
N PRO A 95 -5.83 -20.57 -19.78
CA PRO A 95 -5.25 -21.34 -18.67
C PRO A 95 -3.92 -22.03 -19.03
N GLU A 96 -3.81 -22.50 -20.27
CA GLU A 96 -2.67 -23.26 -20.82
C GLU A 96 -1.48 -22.36 -21.17
N THR A 97 -1.71 -21.05 -21.36
CA THR A 97 -0.65 -20.05 -21.52
C THR A 97 0.31 -20.15 -20.33
N ALA A 98 1.61 -20.24 -20.57
CA ALA A 98 2.58 -20.38 -19.50
C ALA A 98 2.67 -19.06 -18.68
N ALA A 99 3.05 -19.16 -17.40
CA ALA A 99 3.09 -17.99 -16.51
C ALA A 99 4.14 -16.95 -16.96
N ASP A 100 5.15 -17.36 -17.72
CA ASP A 100 6.10 -16.45 -18.34
C ASP A 100 5.53 -15.62 -19.49
N GLU A 101 4.32 -15.93 -19.93
CA GLU A 101 3.57 -15.21 -20.95
C GLU A 101 2.47 -14.29 -20.38
N GLU A 102 2.51 -14.02 -19.07
CA GLU A 102 1.88 -12.84 -18.47
C GLU A 102 2.56 -11.57 -19.02
N ARG A 103 2.10 -11.03 -20.16
CA ARG A 103 2.79 -9.99 -20.94
C ARG A 103 2.07 -8.64 -21.02
N TYR A 104 0.93 -8.54 -20.39
CA TYR A 104 0.06 -7.37 -20.42
C TYR A 104 -0.84 -7.34 -19.19
N PHE A 105 -1.46 -6.18 -18.95
CA PHE A 105 -2.42 -6.04 -17.87
C PHE A 105 -3.84 -5.99 -18.42
N THR A 106 -4.75 -6.66 -17.72
CA THR A 106 -6.17 -6.45 -17.90
C THR A 106 -6.59 -5.15 -17.20
N TYR A 107 -7.52 -4.40 -17.80
CA TYR A 107 -7.99 -3.11 -17.31
C TYR A 107 -9.49 -3.17 -17.00
N GLY A 108 -9.83 -2.99 -15.71
CA GLY A 108 -11.19 -2.83 -15.19
C GLY A 108 -11.49 -1.40 -14.74
N ARG A 109 -12.75 -0.97 -14.84
CA ARG A 109 -13.20 0.35 -14.38
C ARG A 109 -14.55 0.30 -13.68
N GLY A 110 -14.66 0.96 -12.53
CA GLY A 110 -15.91 1.13 -11.77
C GLY A 110 -16.25 2.60 -11.57
N SER A 111 -17.54 2.96 -11.57
CA SER A 111 -17.97 4.30 -11.15
C SER A 111 -17.83 4.51 -9.65
N GLU A 112 -17.99 3.43 -8.88
CA GLU A 112 -17.86 3.37 -7.43
C GLU A 112 -16.93 2.21 -7.08
N LEU A 113 -16.32 2.25 -5.88
CA LEU A 113 -15.40 1.20 -5.46
C LEU A 113 -16.11 -0.15 -5.36
N ILE A 114 -17.32 -0.14 -4.79
CA ILE A 114 -18.20 -1.29 -4.71
C ILE A 114 -19.29 -1.13 -5.77
N THR A 115 -19.05 -1.71 -6.94
CA THR A 115 -20.03 -1.71 -8.05
C THR A 115 -20.78 -3.04 -8.09
N PRO A 116 -22.12 -3.07 -8.16
CA PRO A 116 -22.86 -4.32 -8.35
C PRO A 116 -22.40 -5.08 -9.59
N GLY A 117 -21.98 -6.34 -9.42
CA GLY A 117 -21.42 -7.16 -10.51
C GLY A 117 -19.94 -6.91 -10.83
N GLY A 118 -19.26 -6.03 -10.08
CA GLY A 118 -17.86 -5.69 -10.27
C GLY A 118 -17.61 -4.63 -11.34
N PHE A 119 -16.34 -4.35 -11.58
CA PHE A 119 -15.86 -3.36 -12.54
C PHE A 119 -16.11 -3.82 -13.99
N GLU A 120 -16.41 -2.85 -14.86
CA GLU A 120 -16.48 -3.04 -16.30
C GLU A 120 -15.11 -3.42 -16.84
N GLU A 121 -15.01 -4.50 -17.61
CA GLU A 121 -13.80 -4.85 -18.36
C GLU A 121 -13.63 -3.96 -19.57
N ILE A 122 -12.57 -3.16 -19.57
CA ILE A 122 -12.30 -2.12 -20.58
C ILE A 122 -11.39 -2.62 -21.70
N GLY A 123 -10.36 -3.40 -21.38
CA GLY A 123 -9.40 -3.86 -22.38
C GLY A 123 -8.06 -4.29 -21.80
N ILE A 124 -7.05 -4.28 -22.66
CA ILE A 124 -5.67 -4.62 -22.34
C ILE A 124 -4.81 -3.35 -22.37
N VAL A 125 -3.86 -3.24 -21.45
CA VAL A 125 -2.83 -2.18 -21.45
C VAL A 125 -1.43 -2.76 -21.30
N CYS A 126 -0.41 -1.99 -21.71
CA CYS A 126 1.01 -2.34 -21.62
C CYS A 126 1.36 -3.72 -22.22
N ASN A 127 0.79 -4.07 -23.39
CA ASN A 127 1.11 -5.31 -24.09
C ASN A 127 2.35 -5.16 -24.99
N ASN A 128 3.51 -5.38 -24.40
CA ASN A 128 4.78 -4.98 -25.01
C ASN A 128 5.64 -6.19 -25.42
N GLY A 129 5.03 -7.38 -25.46
CA GLY A 129 5.68 -8.63 -25.85
C GLY A 129 6.66 -9.20 -24.83
N VAL A 130 6.80 -8.58 -23.66
CA VAL A 130 7.67 -9.01 -22.56
C VAL A 130 6.84 -9.28 -21.31
N ARG A 131 7.40 -10.03 -20.36
CA ARG A 131 6.72 -10.34 -19.10
C ARG A 131 6.40 -9.08 -18.31
N ALA A 132 5.16 -8.99 -17.84
CA ALA A 132 4.58 -7.90 -17.08
C ALA A 132 4.00 -8.47 -15.77
N TRP A 133 4.85 -8.54 -14.75
CA TRP A 133 4.47 -8.80 -13.36
C TRP A 133 3.88 -7.54 -12.69
N ALA A 134 3.58 -7.65 -11.40
CA ALA A 134 2.68 -6.79 -10.65
C ALA A 134 2.87 -5.30 -10.95
N PRO A 135 1.79 -4.59 -11.35
CA PRO A 135 1.82 -3.16 -11.56
C PRO A 135 1.64 -2.39 -10.25
N SER A 136 2.15 -1.16 -10.19
CA SER A 136 1.72 -0.13 -9.25
C SER A 136 1.46 1.16 -10.00
N VAL A 137 0.23 1.67 -9.86
CA VAL A 137 -0.23 2.87 -10.55
C VAL A 137 -0.42 4.01 -9.55
N VAL A 138 0.23 5.14 -9.82
CA VAL A 138 0.11 6.37 -9.03
C VAL A 138 -0.05 7.59 -9.94
N THR A 139 -0.46 8.72 -9.37
CA THR A 139 -0.54 10.00 -10.08
C THR A 139 0.17 11.12 -9.33
N ASP A 140 0.86 11.99 -10.05
CA ASP A 140 1.41 13.24 -9.52
C ASP A 140 0.40 14.41 -9.55
N GLY A 141 -0.87 14.12 -9.87
CA GLY A 141 -1.93 15.10 -10.07
C GLY A 141 -2.00 15.70 -11.48
N ARG A 142 -1.08 15.34 -12.38
CA ARG A 142 -1.09 15.73 -13.80
C ARG A 142 -1.15 14.52 -14.73
N ARG A 143 -0.40 13.47 -14.39
CA ARG A 143 -0.21 12.26 -15.18
C ARG A 143 -0.21 11.05 -14.26
N TYR A 144 -0.45 9.89 -14.86
CA TYR A 144 -0.34 8.59 -14.23
C TYR A 144 0.96 7.90 -14.60
N PHE A 145 1.53 7.19 -13.64
CA PHE A 145 2.74 6.40 -13.76
C PHE A 145 2.41 4.99 -13.33
N MET A 146 2.79 4.01 -14.13
CA MET A 146 2.70 2.59 -13.83
C MET A 146 4.11 2.04 -13.77
N HIS A 147 4.57 1.62 -12.60
CA HIS A 147 5.80 0.85 -12.44
C HIS A 147 5.45 -0.63 -12.39
N TYR A 148 6.22 -1.47 -13.08
CA TYR A 148 5.91 -2.89 -13.14
C TYR A 148 7.15 -3.74 -13.43
N GLY A 149 7.22 -4.91 -12.79
CA GLY A 149 8.34 -5.85 -12.88
C GLY A 149 8.09 -6.99 -13.87
N PRO A 150 8.96 -8.03 -13.91
CA PRO A 150 10.17 -8.22 -13.11
C PRO A 150 11.31 -7.26 -13.47
N SER A 151 12.44 -7.41 -12.77
CA SER A 151 13.72 -6.80 -13.11
C SER A 151 14.19 -7.20 -14.52
N PRO A 152 14.64 -6.25 -15.36
CA PRO A 152 14.69 -4.81 -15.08
C PRO A 152 13.28 -4.19 -15.03
N MET A 153 13.01 -3.47 -13.94
CA MET A 153 11.73 -2.82 -13.70
C MET A 153 11.40 -1.85 -14.84
N ARG A 154 10.13 -1.86 -15.26
CA ARG A 154 9.61 -1.05 -16.36
C ARG A 154 8.72 0.05 -15.83
N MET A 155 8.50 1.06 -16.66
CA MET A 155 7.57 2.14 -16.36
C MET A 155 6.73 2.44 -17.60
N ALA A 156 5.49 2.88 -17.39
CA ALA A 156 4.70 3.51 -18.43
C ALA A 156 3.97 4.73 -17.87
N THR A 157 3.66 5.69 -18.73
CA THR A 157 2.91 6.89 -18.37
C THR A 157 1.63 7.02 -19.18
N SER A 158 0.58 7.52 -18.55
CA SER A 158 -0.68 7.83 -19.22
C SER A 158 -1.23 9.16 -18.73
N ASP A 159 -1.96 9.88 -19.57
CA ASP A 159 -2.69 11.09 -19.15
C ASP A 159 -4.15 10.79 -18.77
N GLU A 160 -4.65 9.58 -19.09
CA GLU A 160 -6.07 9.23 -18.95
C GLU A 160 -6.37 7.79 -18.52
N LEU A 161 -5.33 7.00 -18.20
CA LEU A 161 -5.36 5.61 -17.71
C LEU A 161 -5.66 4.52 -18.75
N ARG A 162 -5.95 4.84 -20.02
CA ARG A 162 -6.16 3.84 -21.08
C ARG A 162 -4.95 3.62 -21.99
N HIS A 163 -4.32 4.69 -22.48
CA HIS A 163 -3.18 4.64 -23.38
C HIS A 163 -1.92 4.90 -22.60
N TRP A 164 -0.96 3.99 -22.72
CA TRP A 164 0.26 3.98 -21.93
C TRP A 164 1.46 4.09 -22.85
N MET A 165 2.33 5.05 -22.58
CA MET A 165 3.61 5.22 -23.25
C MET A 165 4.71 4.66 -22.35
N GLU A 166 5.49 3.72 -22.87
CA GLU A 166 6.55 3.08 -22.10
C GLU A 166 7.80 3.93 -21.94
N HIS A 167 8.45 3.73 -20.80
CA HIS A 167 9.71 4.36 -20.42
C HIS A 167 10.53 3.38 -19.57
N THR A 168 11.80 3.71 -19.39
CA THR A 168 12.67 2.99 -18.45
C THR A 168 12.91 3.87 -17.23
N PRO A 169 12.50 3.43 -16.02
CA PRO A 169 12.86 4.13 -14.79
C PRO A 169 14.38 3.98 -14.55
N ILE A 170 14.97 4.96 -13.87
CA ILE A 170 16.40 4.97 -13.56
C ILE A 170 16.56 4.68 -12.07
N PHE A 171 17.37 3.66 -11.73
CA PHE A 171 17.69 3.32 -10.36
C PHE A 171 19.16 3.67 -10.05
N HIS A 172 19.37 4.48 -9.02
CA HIS A 172 20.67 4.90 -8.53
C HIS A 172 21.01 4.16 -7.24
N ASP A 173 22.29 3.80 -7.10
CA ASP A 173 22.87 3.17 -5.90
C ASP A 173 22.16 1.89 -5.44
N ALA A 174 21.41 1.25 -6.34
CA ALA A 174 20.64 0.06 -6.09
C ALA A 174 21.54 -1.19 -6.21
N PRO A 175 21.66 -2.01 -5.15
CA PRO A 175 22.19 -3.36 -5.29
C PRO A 175 21.41 -4.13 -6.36
N LEU A 176 22.10 -5.00 -7.12
CA LEU A 176 21.47 -5.76 -8.22
C LEU A 176 20.24 -6.55 -7.78
N ASP A 177 20.24 -7.00 -6.52
CA ASP A 177 19.25 -7.87 -5.92
C ASP A 177 18.12 -7.10 -5.19
N SER A 178 18.21 -5.76 -5.14
CA SER A 178 17.31 -4.90 -4.37
C SER A 178 15.98 -4.57 -5.04
N CYS A 179 15.85 -4.66 -6.36
CA CYS A 179 14.62 -4.28 -7.09
C CYS A 179 14.21 -5.37 -8.08
N HIS A 180 13.56 -6.43 -7.58
CA HIS A 180 13.19 -7.58 -8.40
C HIS A 180 11.78 -7.49 -8.98
N ARG A 181 10.77 -7.24 -8.14
CA ARG A 181 9.36 -7.28 -8.55
C ARG A 181 8.46 -6.56 -7.56
N ASP A 182 7.16 -6.58 -7.85
CA ASP A 182 6.08 -6.14 -6.95
C ASP A 182 6.33 -4.76 -6.36
N SER A 183 6.55 -3.78 -7.23
CA SER A 183 6.67 -2.40 -6.79
C SER A 183 5.34 -1.92 -6.20
N MET A 184 5.40 -1.10 -5.15
CA MET A 184 4.30 -0.28 -4.66
C MET A 184 4.81 1.13 -4.36
N VAL A 185 4.12 2.14 -4.87
CA VAL A 185 4.54 3.54 -4.73
C VAL A 185 3.62 4.30 -3.78
N LEU A 186 4.22 4.99 -2.80
CA LEU A 186 3.54 5.82 -1.81
C LEU A 186 4.05 7.26 -1.89
N ARG A 187 3.13 8.24 -1.87
CA ARG A 187 3.49 9.65 -1.64
C ARG A 187 3.78 9.87 -0.15
N VAL A 188 4.94 10.41 0.17
CA VAL A 188 5.28 10.87 1.53
C VAL A 188 5.76 12.31 1.41
N ASP A 189 5.00 13.23 2.01
CA ASP A 189 5.22 14.67 1.90
C ASP A 189 5.38 15.14 0.43
N ASP A 190 6.53 15.70 0.11
CA ASP A 190 6.89 16.24 -1.20
C ASP A 190 7.56 15.23 -2.13
N HIS A 191 7.76 13.99 -1.70
CA HIS A 191 8.45 12.95 -2.46
C HIS A 191 7.65 11.64 -2.52
N TRP A 192 8.22 10.68 -3.24
CA TRP A 192 7.68 9.34 -3.44
C TRP A 192 8.62 8.31 -2.85
N LEU A 193 8.05 7.27 -2.26
CA LEU A 193 8.76 6.06 -1.88
C LEU A 193 8.23 4.90 -2.73
N MET A 194 9.15 4.12 -3.31
CA MET A 194 8.82 2.85 -3.94
C MET A 194 9.30 1.74 -3.02
N TYR A 195 8.38 0.87 -2.62
CA TYR A 195 8.66 -0.40 -1.99
C TYR A 195 8.74 -1.46 -3.08
N ALA A 196 9.76 -2.31 -3.08
CA ALA A 196 9.86 -3.38 -4.05
C ALA A 196 10.39 -4.64 -3.39
N THR A 197 9.85 -5.78 -3.81
CA THR A 197 10.38 -7.09 -3.45
C THR A 197 11.77 -7.24 -4.05
N GLY A 198 12.71 -7.65 -3.22
CA GLY A 198 14.07 -8.02 -3.60
C GLY A 198 14.50 -9.32 -2.92
N ILE A 199 15.73 -9.71 -3.19
CA ILE A 199 16.43 -10.74 -2.43
C ILE A 199 17.71 -10.09 -1.94
N HIS A 200 18.15 -10.39 -0.73
CA HIS A 200 19.48 -9.99 -0.31
C HIS A 200 20.19 -11.17 0.31
N GLU A 201 21.37 -11.48 -0.24
CA GLU A 201 22.13 -12.71 0.02
C GLU A 201 21.32 -13.96 -0.35
N ARG A 202 20.45 -14.40 0.56
CA ARG A 202 19.57 -15.55 0.38
C ARG A 202 18.18 -15.33 0.94
N TYR A 203 17.86 -14.15 1.47
CA TYR A 203 16.62 -13.87 2.17
C TYR A 203 15.74 -12.89 1.38
N GLY A 204 14.43 -12.95 1.63
CA GLY A 204 13.50 -11.97 1.07
C GLY A 204 13.64 -10.62 1.75
N VAL A 205 13.57 -9.55 0.97
CA VAL A 205 13.62 -8.17 1.47
C VAL A 205 12.56 -7.32 0.78
N ILE A 206 12.09 -6.30 1.50
CA ILE A 206 11.39 -5.17 0.90
C ILE A 206 12.36 -4.00 0.87
N SER A 207 12.81 -3.63 -0.33
CA SER A 207 13.64 -2.45 -0.56
C SER A 207 12.79 -1.19 -0.56
N VAL A 208 13.38 -0.06 -0.18
CA VAL A 208 12.74 1.26 -0.35
C VAL A 208 13.64 2.20 -1.14
N PHE A 209 13.04 2.80 -2.17
CA PHE A 209 13.66 3.79 -3.05
C PHE A 209 12.94 5.12 -2.90
N LYS A 210 13.64 6.23 -3.12
CA LYS A 210 13.08 7.58 -3.09
C LYS A 210 13.13 8.24 -4.45
N SER A 211 12.08 8.97 -4.81
CA SER A 211 12.01 9.78 -6.03
C SER A 211 11.28 11.10 -5.78
N SER A 212 11.65 12.16 -6.49
CA SER A 212 10.89 13.41 -6.56
C SER A 212 10.00 13.50 -7.79
N ASP A 213 10.23 12.66 -8.81
CA ASP A 213 9.65 12.79 -10.15
C ASP A 213 9.02 11.49 -10.71
N LEU A 214 9.03 10.40 -9.93
CA LEU A 214 8.57 9.05 -10.29
C LEU A 214 9.40 8.34 -11.38
N VAL A 215 10.47 8.96 -11.87
CA VAL A 215 11.31 8.44 -12.95
C VAL A 215 12.69 8.03 -12.43
N ASN A 216 13.30 8.91 -11.63
CA ASN A 216 14.62 8.72 -11.03
C ASN A 216 14.45 8.26 -9.58
N TRP A 217 14.95 7.07 -9.28
CA TRP A 217 14.80 6.38 -8.00
C TRP A 217 16.17 6.16 -7.37
N THR A 218 16.37 6.63 -6.14
CA THR A 218 17.59 6.37 -5.36
C THR A 218 17.30 5.31 -4.31
N PHE A 219 18.07 4.23 -4.30
CA PHE A 219 17.99 3.23 -3.23
C PHE A 219 18.33 3.86 -1.88
N LEU A 220 17.50 3.64 -0.87
CA LEU A 220 17.78 4.11 0.48
C LEU A 220 18.32 2.98 1.36
N LYS A 221 17.53 1.91 1.48
CA LYS A 221 17.82 0.75 2.33
C LYS A 221 16.79 -0.36 2.08
N PHE A 222 16.98 -1.50 2.74
CA PHE A 222 15.90 -2.46 2.93
C PHE A 222 15.03 -2.02 4.11
N ALA A 223 13.75 -1.78 3.84
CA ALA A 223 12.76 -1.40 4.83
C ALA A 223 12.29 -2.58 5.67
N LEU A 224 12.27 -3.80 5.10
CA LEU A 224 12.03 -5.04 5.84
C LEU A 224 13.01 -6.10 5.35
N ARG A 225 13.54 -6.90 6.28
CA ARG A 225 14.39 -8.06 5.97
C ARG A 225 13.81 -9.31 6.60
N THR A 226 13.86 -10.44 5.90
CA THR A 226 13.77 -11.75 6.55
C THR A 226 15.16 -12.27 6.86
N SER A 227 15.32 -13.08 7.90
CA SER A 227 16.61 -13.68 8.25
C SER A 227 16.45 -14.86 9.20
N GLY A 228 17.57 -15.46 9.62
CA GLY A 228 17.60 -16.43 10.72
C GLY A 228 16.68 -17.64 10.48
N ASN A 229 15.77 -17.88 11.43
CA ASN A 229 14.82 -18.99 11.45
C ASN A 229 13.49 -18.67 10.73
N ALA A 230 13.45 -17.62 9.89
CA ALA A 230 12.26 -17.30 9.12
C ALA A 230 11.81 -18.54 8.32
N PRO A 231 10.54 -18.98 8.42
CA PRO A 231 10.17 -20.34 8.03
C PRO A 231 10.11 -20.57 6.51
N LEU A 232 10.15 -19.50 5.71
CA LEU A 232 10.09 -19.57 4.25
C LEU A 232 11.32 -18.87 3.70
N ASN A 233 12.04 -19.58 2.83
CA ASN A 233 13.19 -19.00 2.14
C ASN A 233 13.37 -19.58 0.73
N PRO A 234 12.40 -19.38 -0.17
CA PRO A 234 12.52 -19.81 -1.56
C PRO A 234 13.58 -18.99 -2.29
N ALA A 235 14.12 -19.54 -3.37
CA ALA A 235 15.22 -18.92 -4.13
C ALA A 235 14.86 -17.55 -4.75
N TRP A 236 13.58 -17.18 -4.80
CA TRP A 236 13.08 -15.90 -5.31
C TRP A 236 12.69 -14.90 -4.19
N GLY A 237 12.93 -15.24 -2.92
CA GLY A 237 12.53 -14.46 -1.75
C GLY A 237 11.06 -14.67 -1.37
N ALA A 238 10.79 -14.89 -0.08
CA ALA A 238 9.45 -15.19 0.46
C ALA A 238 8.55 -13.96 0.62
N THR A 239 9.08 -12.76 0.44
CA THR A 239 8.35 -11.49 0.57
C THR A 239 7.73 -11.12 -0.78
N GLU A 240 6.44 -10.85 -0.83
CA GLU A 240 5.69 -10.53 -2.05
C GLU A 240 4.70 -9.37 -1.82
N SER A 241 4.41 -8.66 -2.90
CA SER A 241 3.32 -7.67 -2.99
C SER A 241 3.23 -6.72 -1.77
N PRO A 242 4.31 -5.93 -1.49
CA PRO A 242 4.27 -4.96 -0.41
C PRO A 242 3.20 -3.90 -0.67
N PHE A 243 2.46 -3.51 0.36
CA PHE A 243 1.53 -2.40 0.30
C PHE A 243 1.60 -1.57 1.57
N VAL A 244 1.88 -0.27 1.45
CA VAL A 244 2.09 0.61 2.61
C VAL A 244 0.98 1.65 2.74
N VAL A 245 0.41 1.75 3.94
CA VAL A 245 -0.62 2.75 4.28
C VAL A 245 -0.13 3.66 5.39
N ALA A 246 -0.24 4.97 5.20
CA ALA A 246 -0.06 5.96 6.25
C ALA A 246 -1.35 6.08 7.09
N ARG A 247 -1.26 5.87 8.41
CA ARG A 247 -2.40 5.93 9.33
C ARG A 247 -1.97 6.28 10.75
N ASP A 248 -2.73 7.15 11.40
CA ASP A 248 -2.58 7.56 12.81
C ASP A 248 -1.13 7.94 13.20
N GLY A 249 -0.46 8.67 12.31
CA GLY A 249 0.90 9.15 12.52
C GLY A 249 1.99 8.10 12.38
N GLY A 250 1.67 6.92 11.82
CA GLY A 250 2.66 5.92 11.40
C GLY A 250 2.27 5.25 10.08
N TYR A 251 2.93 4.15 9.79
CA TYR A 251 2.85 3.42 8.54
C TYR A 251 2.65 1.94 8.81
N TYR A 252 1.81 1.30 8.02
CA TYR A 252 1.55 -0.13 8.06
C TYR A 252 1.99 -0.76 6.75
N LEU A 253 2.91 -1.73 6.81
CA LEU A 253 3.34 -2.53 5.67
C LEU A 253 2.59 -3.85 5.68
N PHE A 254 1.78 -4.08 4.66
CA PHE A 254 1.18 -5.37 4.34
C PHE A 254 2.11 -6.07 3.36
N MET A 255 2.46 -7.32 3.62
CA MET A 255 3.36 -8.08 2.77
C MET A 255 2.94 -9.54 2.74
N THR A 256 2.74 -10.08 1.55
CA THR A 256 2.45 -11.50 1.35
C THR A 256 3.72 -12.29 1.65
N TYR A 257 3.63 -13.28 2.54
CA TYR A 257 4.75 -14.12 2.96
C TYR A 257 4.52 -15.58 2.55
N THR A 258 5.10 -15.98 1.41
CA THR A 258 4.75 -17.24 0.75
C THR A 258 5.92 -17.89 0.01
N ASP A 259 5.85 -19.21 -0.16
CA ASP A 259 6.64 -19.97 -1.14
C ASP A 259 5.74 -20.47 -2.31
N CYS A 260 4.60 -19.80 -2.50
CA CYS A 260 3.54 -20.10 -3.45
C CYS A 260 2.87 -21.48 -3.25
N ARG A 261 3.04 -22.15 -2.10
CA ARG A 261 2.26 -23.34 -1.77
C ARG A 261 0.86 -22.96 -1.29
N VAL A 262 -0.09 -23.87 -1.43
CA VAL A 262 -1.51 -23.58 -1.13
C VAL A 262 -1.70 -23.19 0.34
N GLU A 263 -0.93 -23.80 1.25
CA GLU A 263 -1.05 -23.64 2.70
C GLU A 263 -0.63 -22.26 3.19
N ASN A 264 0.22 -21.55 2.44
CA ASN A 264 0.73 -20.22 2.80
C ASN A 264 0.50 -19.17 1.71
N TYR A 265 -0.32 -19.46 0.71
CA TYR A 265 -0.56 -18.56 -0.41
C TYR A 265 -1.21 -17.25 0.07
N HIS A 266 -2.16 -17.37 1.01
CA HIS A 266 -2.91 -16.27 1.63
C HIS A 266 -2.35 -15.92 3.01
N ASN A 267 -1.07 -15.60 3.09
CA ASN A 267 -0.40 -15.29 4.35
C ASN A 267 0.19 -13.87 4.30
N THR A 268 -0.66 -12.86 4.50
CA THR A 268 -0.20 -11.48 4.60
C THR A 268 0.21 -11.16 6.04
N LEU A 269 1.46 -10.75 6.23
CA LEU A 269 1.97 -10.24 7.49
C LEU A 269 1.87 -8.71 7.48
N VAL A 270 1.47 -8.13 8.62
CA VAL A 270 1.39 -6.69 8.79
C VAL A 270 2.43 -6.22 9.80
N PHE A 271 3.21 -5.22 9.43
CA PHE A 271 4.21 -4.55 10.27
C PHE A 271 3.82 -3.09 10.48
N TYR A 272 4.28 -2.48 11.58
CA TYR A 272 4.05 -1.07 11.87
C TYR A 272 5.35 -0.33 12.13
N SER A 273 5.45 0.91 11.67
CA SER A 273 6.55 1.81 11.99
C SER A 273 6.12 3.27 12.02
N LYS A 274 6.89 4.11 12.71
CA LYS A 274 6.79 5.58 12.58
C LYS A 274 7.63 6.13 11.43
N ASP A 275 8.63 5.38 10.98
CA ASP A 275 9.47 5.71 9.84
C ASP A 275 8.98 4.87 8.64
N PRO A 276 8.50 5.49 7.55
CA PRO A 276 8.01 4.75 6.39
C PRO A 276 9.12 3.93 5.71
N THR A 277 10.38 4.17 6.03
CA THR A 277 11.52 3.48 5.44
C THR A 277 12.07 2.34 6.33
N GLU A 278 11.49 2.07 7.50
CA GLU A 278 12.01 1.10 8.47
C GLU A 278 10.91 0.28 9.16
N PHE A 279 10.68 -0.95 8.73
CA PHE A 279 9.79 -1.92 9.36
C PHE A 279 10.54 -3.05 10.10
N GLY A 280 11.87 -3.03 10.08
CA GLY A 280 12.73 -3.91 10.87
C GLY A 280 13.06 -5.24 10.21
N GLU A 281 13.14 -6.29 11.03
CA GLU A 281 13.60 -7.62 10.63
C GLU A 281 12.64 -8.70 11.16
N TYR A 282 12.31 -9.68 10.32
CA TYR A 282 11.50 -10.83 10.66
C TYR A 282 12.36 -12.10 10.65
N THR A 283 12.59 -12.66 11.84
CA THR A 283 13.49 -13.82 12.04
C THR A 283 12.74 -15.14 12.20
N GLY A 284 11.41 -15.13 12.17
CA GLY A 284 10.56 -16.24 12.60
C GLY A 284 10.38 -16.32 14.12
N ASP A 285 11.46 -16.17 14.89
CA ASP A 285 11.43 -16.25 16.36
C ASP A 285 10.80 -15.01 17.02
N ASN A 286 10.80 -13.88 16.32
CA ASN A 286 10.33 -12.59 16.84
C ASN A 286 8.89 -12.24 16.42
N GLU A 287 8.16 -13.19 15.82
CA GLU A 287 6.80 -12.97 15.28
C GLU A 287 5.89 -12.18 16.24
N ASN A 288 5.81 -12.61 17.50
CA ASN A 288 4.94 -12.01 18.51
C ASN A 288 5.28 -10.56 18.87
N SER A 289 6.45 -10.06 18.44
CA SER A 289 6.95 -8.72 18.76
C SER A 289 6.92 -7.76 17.56
N VAL A 290 6.98 -8.27 16.32
CA VAL A 290 7.10 -7.42 15.12
C VAL A 290 5.86 -7.43 14.23
N ILE A 291 5.04 -8.49 14.30
CA ILE A 291 3.83 -8.62 13.48
C ILE A 291 2.64 -8.07 14.25
N VAL A 292 1.97 -7.06 13.69
CA VAL A 292 0.77 -6.45 14.31
C VAL A 292 -0.50 -7.23 13.99
N ALA A 293 -0.54 -7.86 12.80
CA ALA A 293 -1.64 -8.69 12.34
C ALA A 293 -1.18 -9.70 11.30
N ARG A 294 -1.91 -10.82 11.22
CA ARG A 294 -1.87 -11.74 10.07
C ARG A 294 -3.22 -11.70 9.39
N ILE A 295 -3.22 -11.52 8.08
CA ILE A 295 -4.43 -11.41 7.28
C ILE A 295 -4.43 -12.52 6.23
N HIS A 296 -5.56 -13.22 6.14
CA HIS A 296 -5.78 -14.23 5.11
C HIS A 296 -6.14 -13.57 3.78
N ALA A 297 -5.11 -13.08 3.09
CA ALA A 297 -5.18 -12.46 1.78
C ALA A 297 -3.84 -12.64 1.05
N HIS A 298 -3.89 -12.60 -0.28
CA HIS A 298 -2.75 -12.63 -1.18
C HIS A 298 -2.76 -11.38 -2.07
N ALA A 299 -1.59 -10.76 -2.21
CA ALA A 299 -1.36 -9.49 -2.90
C ALA A 299 -2.42 -8.41 -2.56
N PRO A 300 -2.60 -8.09 -1.26
CA PRO A 300 -3.64 -7.15 -0.87
C PRO A 300 -3.24 -5.70 -1.15
N GLU A 301 -4.17 -4.94 -1.74
CA GLU A 301 -4.14 -3.49 -1.70
C GLU A 301 -5.15 -2.97 -0.68
N ILE A 302 -4.76 -1.91 0.04
CA ILE A 302 -5.56 -1.33 1.11
C ILE A 302 -6.00 0.07 0.68
N VAL A 303 -7.30 0.24 0.49
CA VAL A 303 -7.85 1.48 -0.06
C VAL A 303 -8.90 2.08 0.86
N GLN A 304 -8.96 3.41 0.88
CA GLN A 304 -10.02 4.16 1.53
C GLN A 304 -10.97 4.70 0.46
N ASP A 305 -12.26 4.39 0.57
CA ASP A 305 -13.26 4.96 -0.33
C ASP A 305 -13.59 6.41 0.04
N THR A 306 -14.37 7.06 -0.81
CA THR A 306 -14.79 8.46 -0.70
C THR A 306 -15.59 8.80 0.56
N ASP A 307 -16.24 7.80 1.15
CA ASP A 307 -16.96 7.92 2.41
C ASP A 307 -16.07 7.70 3.65
N GLY A 308 -14.78 7.42 3.43
CA GLY A 308 -13.81 7.20 4.49
C GLY A 308 -13.74 5.76 5.01
N ARG A 309 -14.57 4.83 4.51
CA ARG A 309 -14.47 3.41 4.85
C ARG A 309 -13.24 2.78 4.20
N TRP A 310 -12.66 1.82 4.90
CA TRP A 310 -11.47 1.11 4.46
C TRP A 310 -11.85 -0.25 3.89
N TYR A 311 -11.09 -0.66 2.89
CA TYR A 311 -11.25 -1.91 2.19
C TYR A 311 -9.89 -2.56 1.96
N ILE A 312 -9.92 -3.87 1.82
CA ILE A 312 -8.78 -4.69 1.43
C ILE A 312 -9.18 -5.52 0.22
N THR A 313 -8.26 -5.64 -0.73
CA THR A 313 -8.41 -6.54 -1.87
C THR A 313 -7.63 -7.83 -1.67
N THR A 314 -7.95 -8.85 -2.47
CA THR A 314 -7.13 -10.05 -2.62
C THR A 314 -7.34 -10.62 -4.01
N CYS A 315 -6.31 -11.28 -4.54
CA CYS A 315 -6.36 -12.00 -5.80
C CYS A 315 -5.53 -13.29 -5.69
N GLY A 316 -5.31 -13.98 -6.81
CA GLY A 316 -4.43 -15.14 -6.80
C GLY A 316 -4.49 -15.94 -8.09
N TRP A 317 -3.53 -16.84 -8.25
CA TRP A 317 -3.63 -17.88 -9.25
C TRP A 317 -4.83 -18.78 -9.01
N ARG A 318 -5.28 -19.39 -10.10
CA ARG A 318 -6.31 -20.42 -10.04
C ARG A 318 -5.89 -21.61 -9.18
N ASN A 319 -6.87 -22.26 -8.55
CA ASN A 319 -6.70 -23.39 -7.64
C ASN A 319 -5.86 -23.07 -6.38
N ARG A 320 -5.72 -21.79 -6.02
CA ARG A 320 -5.07 -21.36 -4.78
C ARG A 320 -6.03 -21.04 -3.65
N GLN A 321 -7.28 -21.49 -3.73
CA GLN A 321 -8.31 -21.23 -2.71
C GLN A 321 -8.57 -19.73 -2.49
N VAL A 322 -8.49 -18.94 -3.57
CA VAL A 322 -8.90 -17.52 -3.53
C VAL A 322 -10.41 -17.42 -3.22
N PRO A 323 -10.89 -16.35 -2.56
CA PRO A 323 -12.31 -16.21 -2.24
C PRO A 323 -13.23 -16.23 -3.46
N ILE A 324 -12.77 -15.66 -4.58
CA ILE A 324 -13.50 -15.65 -5.86
C ILE A 324 -12.54 -16.04 -6.97
N GLU A 325 -12.75 -17.23 -7.54
CA GLU A 325 -11.83 -17.83 -8.51
C GLU A 325 -11.64 -16.96 -9.76
N GLY A 326 -10.37 -16.65 -10.04
CA GLY A 326 -9.93 -15.88 -11.22
C GLY A 326 -10.27 -14.38 -11.17
N ALA A 327 -10.61 -13.85 -9.99
CA ALA A 327 -11.04 -12.48 -9.79
C ALA A 327 -10.19 -11.76 -8.75
N VAL A 328 -10.25 -10.42 -8.75
CA VAL A 328 -9.96 -9.61 -7.57
C VAL A 328 -11.22 -9.55 -6.73
N ALA A 329 -11.10 -9.94 -5.47
CA ALA A 329 -12.13 -9.78 -4.46
C ALA A 329 -11.80 -8.59 -3.54
N ILE A 330 -12.83 -7.97 -2.97
CA ILE A 330 -12.73 -6.86 -2.03
C ILE A 330 -13.59 -7.10 -0.80
N ALA A 331 -13.10 -6.72 0.38
CA ALA A 331 -13.85 -6.81 1.63
C ALA A 331 -13.66 -5.53 2.48
N PRO A 332 -14.62 -5.17 3.34
CA PRO A 332 -14.44 -4.12 4.34
C PRO A 332 -13.28 -4.44 5.29
N LEU A 333 -12.52 -3.41 5.68
CA LEU A 333 -11.40 -3.50 6.62
C LEU A 333 -11.62 -2.53 7.78
N ASP A 334 -11.63 -3.05 9.01
CA ASP A 334 -11.66 -2.25 10.23
C ASP A 334 -10.26 -2.13 10.84
N TRP A 335 -10.05 -1.04 11.58
CA TRP A 335 -8.83 -0.82 12.36
C TRP A 335 -9.19 -0.74 13.84
N ARG A 336 -8.79 -1.76 14.63
CA ARG A 336 -9.14 -1.85 16.06
C ARG A 336 -7.96 -1.55 16.97
N SER A 337 -8.21 -1.10 18.19
CA SER A 337 -7.15 -0.97 19.17
C SER A 337 -6.72 -2.35 19.66
N CYS A 338 -5.44 -2.52 20.03
CA CYS A 338 -4.98 -3.75 20.69
C CYS A 338 -5.75 -4.05 21.99
N ASP A 339 -6.35 -3.03 22.63
CA ASP A 339 -7.12 -3.17 23.88
C ASP A 339 -8.53 -3.77 23.67
N ASP A 340 -8.99 -3.90 22.42
CA ASP A 340 -10.33 -4.42 22.07
C ASP A 340 -10.36 -5.94 21.82
N ARG A 341 -9.32 -6.69 22.27
CA ARG A 341 -9.17 -8.14 22.05
C ARG A 341 -9.74 -9.00 23.19
#